data_AF-A0A662BA48-F1
#
_entry.id   AF-A0A662BA48-F1
#
_cell.length_a   1.000
_cell.length_b   1.000
_cell.length_c   1.000
_cell.angle_alpha   90.00
_cell.angle_beta   90.00
_cell.angle_gamma   90.00
#
_symmetry.space_group_name_H-M   'P 1'
#
loop_
_entity.id
_entity.type
_entity.pdbx_description
1 polymer ?
#
loop_
_entity_poly.entity_id
_entity_poly.type
_entity_poly.pdbx_seq_one_letter_code
_entity_poly.pdbx_strand_id
1 'polypeptide(L)' 'LRSWNSNNQLIVVENANHSFGSKHPWESLSLPKDLETVVKKSIKFIG' A
#
# COMPACT_ATOMS: atom_id res chain seq x y z
N LEU A 1 -4.90 -4.37 -16.90
CA LEU A 1 -5.80 -4.10 -15.75
C LEU A 1 -7.17 -3.64 -16.21
N ARG A 2 -7.36 -2.41 -16.70
CA ARG A 2 -8.69 -1.95 -17.18
C ARG A 2 -9.29 -2.82 -18.30
N SER A 3 -8.44 -3.38 -19.15
CA SER A 3 -8.82 -4.36 -20.18
C SER A 3 -9.29 -5.72 -19.64
N TRP A 4 -8.92 -6.07 -18.41
CA TRP A 4 -9.30 -7.33 -17.76
C TRP A 4 -10.53 -7.16 -16.87
N ASN A 5 -10.73 -5.97 -16.29
CA ASN A 5 -11.93 -5.60 -15.56
C ASN A 5 -12.07 -4.07 -15.59
N SER A 6 -13.19 -3.56 -16.14
CA SER A 6 -13.44 -2.13 -16.22
C SER A 6 -13.76 -1.49 -14.87
N ASN A 7 -14.14 -2.30 -13.88
CA ASN A 7 -14.53 -1.86 -12.54
C ASN A 7 -13.37 -1.90 -11.53
N ASN A 8 -12.14 -2.23 -11.97
CA ASN A 8 -11.01 -2.20 -11.05
C ASN A 8 -10.61 -0.76 -10.68
N GLN A 9 -9.94 -0.66 -9.54
CA GLN A 9 -9.31 0.57 -9.08
C GLN A 9 -7.82 0.27 -8.88
N LEU A 10 -6.97 1.06 -9.54
CA LEU A 10 -5.53 1.02 -9.36
C LEU A 10 -5.11 2.25 -8.56
N ILE A 11 -4.34 2.04 -7.50
CA ILE A 11 -3.78 3.11 -6.67
C ILE A 11 -2.27 2.99 -6.75
N VAL A 12 -1.62 4.05 -7.20
CA VAL A 12 -0.16 4.18 -7.20
C VAL A 12 0.25 4.88 -5.91
N VAL A 13 1.21 4.29 -5.18
CA VAL A 13 1.83 4.94 -4.02
C VAL A 13 3.14 5.53 -4.51
N GLU A 14 3.11 6.83 -4.83
CA GLU A 14 4.24 7.53 -5.44
C GLU A 14 5.49 7.47 -4.57
N ASN A 15 6.64 7.20 -5.19
CA ASN A 15 7.96 7.09 -4.55
C ASN A 15 8.10 5.98 -3.49
N ALA A 16 7.13 5.08 -3.37
CA ALA A 16 7.25 3.94 -2.46
C ALA A 16 8.23 2.90 -3.01
N ASN A 17 9.09 2.39 -2.13
CA ASN A 17 9.94 1.24 -2.45
C ASN A 17 9.11 -0.05 -2.51
N HIS A 18 9.66 -1.13 -3.08
CA HIS A 18 8.96 -2.41 -3.28
C HIS A 18 8.36 -3.00 -1.99
N SER A 19 9.02 -2.78 -0.85
CA SER A 19 8.57 -3.23 0.48
C SER A 19 7.70 -2.20 1.21
N PHE A 20 7.31 -1.11 0.54
CA PHE A 20 6.60 0.04 1.10
C PHE A 20 7.35 0.66 2.30
N GLY A 21 8.68 0.65 2.25
CA GLY A 21 9.55 1.17 3.32
C GLY A 21 9.76 0.20 4.49
N SER A 22 9.20 -1.00 4.42
CA SER A 22 9.41 -2.05 5.43
C SER A 22 10.80 -2.68 5.26
N LYS A 23 11.37 -3.16 6.36
CA LYS A 23 12.65 -3.88 6.38
C LYS A 23 12.68 -4.89 7.52
N HIS A 24 13.64 -5.82 7.48
CA HIS A 24 13.96 -6.70 8.59
C HIS A 24 15.44 -6.52 9.00
N PRO A 25 15.76 -6.34 10.30
CA PRO A 25 14.82 -6.19 11.42
C PRO A 25 14.04 -4.86 11.34
N TRP A 26 12.82 -4.86 11.91
CA TRP A 26 12.01 -3.66 12.07
C TRP A 26 12.11 -3.18 13.51
N GLU A 27 12.65 -1.98 13.71
CA GLU A 27 12.99 -1.45 15.04
C GLU A 27 12.07 -0.31 15.48
N SER A 28 11.15 0.13 14.60
CA SER A 28 10.20 1.21 14.91
C SER A 28 8.89 0.65 15.46
N LEU A 29 8.26 1.41 16.36
CA LEU A 29 6.90 1.13 16.84
C LEU A 29 5.80 1.60 15.87
N SER A 30 6.16 2.47 14.92
CA SER A 30 5.25 2.96 13.87
C SER A 30 5.44 2.19 12.57
N LEU A 31 4.40 2.17 11.72
CA LEU A 31 4.53 1.68 10.35
C LEU A 31 5.32 2.69 9.50
N PRO A 32 6.08 2.23 8.49
CA PRO A 32 6.54 3.10 7.42
C PRO A 32 5.35 3.84 6.79
N LYS A 33 5.57 5.10 6.39
CA LYS A 33 4.54 5.96 5.80
C LYS A 33 3.80 5.33 4.62
N ASP A 34 4.54 4.65 3.73
CA ASP A 34 3.96 4.05 2.54
C ASP A 34 3.17 2.78 2.88
N LEU A 35 3.69 1.96 3.81
CA LEU A 35 2.95 0.80 4.32
C LEU A 35 1.66 1.23 5.03
N GLU A 36 1.72 2.27 5.86
CA GLU A 36 0.54 2.84 6.51
C GLU A 36 -0.51 3.30 5.49
N THR A 37 -0.06 3.92 4.39
CA THR A 37 -0.93 4.34 3.29
C THR A 37 -1.63 3.14 2.65
N VAL A 38 -0.88 2.08 2.32
CA VAL A 38 -1.44 0.86 1.73
C VAL A 38 -2.44 0.21 2.69
N VAL A 39 -2.10 0.04 3.97
CA VAL A 39 -2.99 -0.54 4.99
C VAL A 39 -4.31 0.24 5.07
N LYS A 40 -4.25 1.57 5.14
CA LYS A 40 -5.46 2.41 5.17
C LYS A 40 -6.31 2.27 3.91
N LYS A 41 -5.69 2.18 2.72
CA LYS A 41 -6.43 1.96 1.46
C LYS A 41 -7.06 0.57 1.42
N SER A 42 -6.36 -0.46 1.89
CA SER A 42 -6.89 -1.82 1.98
C SER A 42 -8.07 -1.91 2.95
N ILE A 43 -7.98 -1.30 4.12
CA ILE A 43 -9.09 -1.22 5.08
C ILE A 43 -10.30 -0.52 4.43
N LYS A 44 -10.07 0.62 3.77
CA LYS A 44 -11.13 1.36 3.05
C LYS A 44 -11.75 0.54 1.90
N PHE A 45 -11.01 -0.36 1.28
CA PHE A 45 -11.54 -1.21 0.22
C PHE A 45 -12.43 -2.33 0.76
N ILE A 46 -12.12 -2.85 1.95
CA ILE A 46 -12.85 -3.95 2.59
C ILE A 46 -14.10 -3.44 3.33
N GLY A 47 -14.01 -2.29 4.00
CA GLY A 47 -15.10 -1.68 4.77
C GLY A 47 -16.03 -0.85 3.91
#